data_AF-L9W9J3-F1
#
_entry.id   AF-L9W9J3-F1
#
_cell.length_a   1.000
_cell.length_b   1.000
_cell.length_c   1.000
_cell.angle_alpha   90.00
_cell.angle_beta   90.00
_cell.angle_gamma   90.00
#
_symmetry.space_group_name_H-M   'P 1'
#
loop_
_entity.id
_entity.type
_entity.pdbx_description
1 polymer ?
#
loop_
_entity_poly.entity_id
_entity_poly.type
_entity_poly.pdbx_seq_one_letter_code
_entity_poly.pdbx_strand_id
1 'polypeptide(L)'
;MADRDESPTSGLAALEGEETPTFDAPWQARAFAIAVALSADGTYEWDTFQDRLAAEIERADGAAVPADREASEADYYHRWLAALERLLVSDDLLESGALTERTREFAVGDRDASEWVEGEHDHDHGTDGSDAHDHNHDHPR
;
A
#
# COMPACT_ATOMS: atom_id res chain seq x y z
N MET A 1 -37.31 12.64 -20.42
CA MET A 1 -37.34 12.14 -19.04
C MET A 1 -36.87 10.70 -19.08
N ALA A 2 -35.57 10.49 -18.99
CA ALA A 2 -34.99 9.17 -18.76
C ALA A 2 -34.47 9.21 -17.32
N ASP A 3 -35.18 8.47 -16.49
CA ASP A 3 -34.88 8.17 -15.10
C ASP A 3 -33.59 7.35 -15.09
N ARG A 4 -32.49 7.96 -14.66
CA ARG A 4 -31.21 7.27 -14.46
C ARG A 4 -30.94 7.23 -12.96
N ASP A 5 -31.68 6.35 -12.31
CA ASP A 5 -31.44 5.87 -10.96
C ASP A 5 -30.18 4.98 -11.00
N GLU A 6 -29.01 5.61 -10.98
CA GLU A 6 -27.74 4.95 -10.71
C GLU A 6 -27.14 5.67 -9.50
N SER A 7 -27.41 5.13 -8.31
CA SER A 7 -26.75 5.56 -7.08
C SER A 7 -25.51 4.68 -6.85
N PRO A 8 -24.29 5.13 -7.18
CA PRO A 8 -23.05 4.42 -6.79
C PRO A 8 -22.70 4.59 -5.30
N THR A 9 -23.56 5.23 -4.50
CA THR A 9 -23.25 5.67 -3.14
C THR A 9 -23.80 4.77 -2.04
N SER A 10 -24.24 3.55 -2.35
CA SER A 10 -24.74 2.65 -1.29
C SER A 10 -23.63 1.96 -0.50
N GLY A 11 -22.44 1.76 -1.10
CA GLY A 11 -21.29 1.15 -0.42
C GLY A 11 -20.60 2.08 0.59
N LEU A 12 -20.57 3.39 0.32
CA LEU A 12 -19.96 4.38 1.21
C LEU A 12 -20.82 4.68 2.43
N ALA A 13 -22.16 4.66 2.28
CA ALA A 13 -23.10 4.88 3.38
C ALA A 13 -23.05 3.76 4.45
N ALA A 14 -22.60 2.56 4.08
CA ALA A 14 -22.35 1.47 5.03
C ALA A 14 -21.17 1.77 5.97
N LEU A 15 -20.25 2.67 5.59
CA LEU A 15 -19.17 3.16 6.46
C LEU A 15 -19.62 4.26 7.44
N GLU A 16 -20.85 4.78 7.29
CA GLU A 16 -21.44 5.81 8.16
C GLU A 16 -22.18 5.23 9.38
N GLY A 17 -22.28 3.89 9.48
CA GLY A 17 -22.83 3.21 10.66
C GLY A 17 -21.74 2.92 11.69
N GLU A 18 -21.90 3.48 12.91
CA GLU A 18 -21.31 3.19 14.25
C GLU A 18 -19.90 2.56 14.46
N GLU A 19 -19.14 2.25 13.41
CA GLU A 19 -17.86 1.55 13.43
C GLU A 19 -16.86 2.26 12.51
N THR A 20 -16.62 3.55 12.76
CA THR A 20 -15.50 4.25 12.12
C THR A 20 -14.20 3.49 12.40
N PRO A 21 -13.45 3.07 11.36
CA PRO A 21 -12.25 2.27 11.56
C PRO A 21 -11.24 3.05 12.40
N THR A 22 -10.80 2.45 13.50
CA THR A 22 -9.70 2.98 14.31
C THR A 22 -8.38 2.58 13.66
N PHE A 23 -7.42 3.51 13.66
CA PHE A 23 -6.10 3.32 13.08
C PHE A 23 -5.04 3.69 14.10
N ASP A 24 -4.22 2.72 14.50
CA ASP A 24 -3.02 2.89 15.31
C ASP A 24 -1.91 3.72 14.62
N ALA A 25 -1.88 3.74 13.28
CA ALA A 25 -0.86 4.45 12.51
C ALA A 25 -1.40 5.15 11.25
N PRO A 26 -0.80 6.29 10.83
CA PRO A 26 -1.23 7.02 9.64
C PRO A 26 -1.16 6.24 8.33
N TRP A 27 -0.32 5.19 8.25
CA TRP A 27 -0.23 4.35 7.06
C TRP A 27 -1.44 3.41 6.91
N GLN A 28 -2.07 3.00 8.02
CA GLN A 28 -3.24 2.13 7.99
C GLN A 28 -4.45 2.87 7.43
N ALA A 29 -4.66 4.13 7.86
CA ALA A 29 -5.70 4.99 7.32
C ALA A 29 -5.50 5.25 5.81
N ARG A 30 -4.25 5.46 5.38
CA ARG A 30 -3.91 5.63 3.96
C ARG A 30 -4.21 4.38 3.14
N ALA A 31 -3.83 3.20 3.66
CA ALA A 31 -4.11 1.92 3.01
C ALA A 31 -5.63 1.71 2.83
N PHE A 32 -6.41 1.96 3.88
CA PHE A 32 -7.87 1.91 3.82
C PHE A 32 -8.46 2.90 2.80
N ALA A 33 -7.99 4.15 2.81
CA ALA A 33 -8.45 5.19 1.89
C ALA A 33 -8.21 4.82 0.42
N ILE A 34 -7.10 4.14 0.09
CA ILE A 34 -6.82 3.65 -1.26
C ILE A 34 -7.88 2.63 -1.70
N ALA A 35 -8.20 1.65 -0.85
CA ALA A 35 -9.21 0.65 -1.18
C ALA A 35 -10.61 1.26 -1.36
N VAL A 36 -10.97 2.23 -0.53
CA VAL A 36 -12.23 2.97 -0.66
C VAL A 36 -12.25 3.81 -1.94
N ALA A 37 -11.16 4.52 -2.26
CA ALA A 37 -11.09 5.37 -3.44
C ALA A 37 -11.22 4.57 -4.75
N LEU A 38 -10.58 3.40 -4.84
CA LEU A 38 -10.72 2.51 -6.00
C LEU A 38 -12.15 2.04 -6.21
N SER A 39 -12.87 1.75 -5.11
CA SER A 39 -14.29 1.39 -5.19
C SER A 39 -15.15 2.58 -5.59
N ALA A 40 -14.89 3.77 -5.03
CA ALA A 40 -15.62 4.99 -5.35
C ALA A 40 -15.45 5.41 -6.82
N ASP A 41 -14.32 5.08 -7.45
CA ASP A 41 -14.07 5.30 -8.88
C ASP A 41 -14.80 4.29 -9.78
N GLY A 42 -15.50 3.30 -9.20
CA GLY A 42 -16.24 2.28 -9.95
C GLY A 42 -15.36 1.18 -10.53
N THR A 43 -14.10 1.06 -10.06
CA THR A 43 -13.22 -0.04 -10.46
C THR A 43 -13.79 -1.39 -10.02
N TYR A 44 -14.45 -1.41 -8.85
CA TYR A 44 -15.19 -2.56 -8.34
C TYR A 44 -16.28 -2.11 -7.35
N GLU A 45 -17.32 -2.95 -7.23
CA GLU A 45 -18.33 -2.80 -6.19
C GLU A 45 -17.73 -3.09 -4.81
N TRP A 46 -17.99 -2.20 -3.84
CA TRP A 46 -17.42 -2.28 -2.49
C TRP A 46 -17.72 -3.61 -1.78
N ASP A 47 -18.96 -4.09 -1.90
CA ASP A 47 -19.43 -5.34 -1.26
C ASP A 47 -18.69 -6.57 -1.82
N THR A 48 -18.52 -6.60 -3.15
CA THR A 48 -17.74 -7.66 -3.82
C THR A 48 -16.28 -7.63 -3.41
N PHE A 49 -15.71 -6.43 -3.25
CA PHE A 49 -14.35 -6.26 -2.79
C PHE A 49 -14.17 -6.74 -1.34
N GLN A 50 -15.11 -6.40 -0.44
CA GLN A 50 -15.08 -6.86 0.95
C GLN A 50 -15.13 -8.40 1.05
N ASP A 51 -16.01 -9.06 0.29
CA ASP A 51 -16.11 -10.53 0.28
C ASP A 51 -14.81 -11.19 -0.21
N ARG A 52 -14.27 -10.70 -1.34
CA ARG A 52 -13.01 -11.21 -1.90
C ARG A 52 -11.83 -10.98 -0.95
N LEU A 53 -11.77 -9.82 -0.30
CA LEU A 53 -10.73 -9.48 0.65
C LEU A 53 -10.80 -10.35 1.90
N ALA A 54 -12.01 -10.59 2.44
CA ALA A 54 -12.21 -11.49 3.57
C ALA A 54 -11.73 -12.91 3.25
N ALA A 55 -12.08 -13.44 2.07
CA ALA A 55 -11.62 -14.75 1.62
C ALA A 55 -10.08 -14.84 1.48
N GLU A 56 -9.43 -13.75 1.04
CA GLU A 56 -7.98 -13.72 0.89
C GLU A 56 -7.25 -13.57 2.25
N ILE A 57 -7.83 -12.83 3.20
CA ILE A 57 -7.35 -12.78 4.59
C ILE A 57 -7.48 -14.16 5.25
N GLU A 58 -8.62 -14.85 5.10
CA GLU A 58 -8.81 -16.20 5.63
C GLU A 58 -7.78 -17.19 5.05
N ARG A 59 -7.52 -17.10 3.74
CA ARG A 59 -6.45 -17.89 3.10
C ARG A 59 -5.08 -17.57 3.71
N ALA A 60 -4.77 -16.29 3.94
CA ALA A 60 -3.49 -15.87 4.49
C ALA A 60 -3.30 -16.33 5.94
N ASP A 61 -4.35 -16.26 6.76
CA ASP A 61 -4.33 -16.72 8.16
C ASP A 61 -4.22 -18.25 8.27
N GLY A 62 -4.88 -18.99 7.37
CA GLY A 62 -4.75 -20.45 7.31
C GLY A 62 -3.35 -20.95 6.91
N ALA A 63 -2.51 -20.08 6.33
CA ALA A 63 -1.21 -20.47 5.78
C ALA A 63 -0.04 -20.36 6.79
N ALA A 64 -0.07 -19.43 7.74
CA ALA A 64 0.98 -19.31 8.76
C ALA A 64 0.64 -18.26 9.83
N VAL A 65 0.09 -18.68 10.97
CA VAL A 65 0.33 -17.99 12.24
C VAL A 65 0.67 -19.02 13.30
N PRO A 66 1.88 -18.97 13.91
CA PRO A 66 2.16 -19.76 15.09
C PRO A 66 1.23 -19.28 16.22
N ALA A 67 0.44 -20.19 16.78
CA ALA A 67 -0.68 -19.90 17.70
C ALA A 67 -0.24 -19.26 19.03
N ASP A 68 1.06 -19.10 19.26
CA ASP A 68 1.68 -18.60 20.48
C ASP A 68 1.98 -17.09 20.51
N ARG A 69 1.62 -16.32 19.47
CA ARG A 69 1.80 -14.86 19.45
C ARG A 69 0.47 -14.12 19.31
N GLU A 70 0.19 -13.19 20.23
CA GLU A 70 -0.86 -12.18 20.06
C GLU A 70 -0.55 -11.34 18.81
N ALA A 71 -1.47 -11.37 17.84
CA ALA A 71 -1.37 -10.53 16.65
C ALA A 71 -1.65 -9.07 17.05
N SER A 72 -0.73 -8.17 16.71
CA SER A 72 -0.95 -6.72 16.84
C SER A 72 -1.92 -6.23 15.76
N GLU A 73 -2.54 -5.07 15.99
CA GLU A 73 -3.30 -4.34 14.96
C GLU A 73 -2.43 -4.03 13.72
N ALA A 74 -1.13 -3.80 13.90
CA ALA A 74 -0.20 -3.68 12.78
C ALA A 74 -0.11 -4.97 11.96
N ASP A 75 -0.09 -6.14 12.62
CA ASP A 75 -0.08 -7.44 11.93
C ASP A 75 -1.39 -7.65 11.14
N TYR A 76 -2.54 -7.20 11.68
CA TYR A 76 -3.82 -7.22 10.96
C TYR A 76 -3.76 -6.40 9.68
N TYR A 77 -3.36 -5.13 9.76
CA TYR A 77 -3.28 -4.28 8.57
C TYR A 77 -2.18 -4.72 7.58
N HIS A 78 -1.11 -5.38 8.03
CA HIS A 78 -0.13 -6.00 7.14
C HIS A 78 -0.71 -7.17 6.36
N ARG A 79 -1.48 -8.05 7.02
CA ARG A 79 -2.19 -9.14 6.32
C ARG A 79 -3.23 -8.59 5.35
N TRP A 80 -3.97 -7.56 5.77
CA TRP A 80 -4.94 -6.86 4.95
C TRP A 80 -4.28 -6.25 3.70
N LEU A 81 -3.12 -5.59 3.84
CA LEU A 81 -2.36 -5.04 2.72
C LEU A 81 -1.89 -6.14 1.75
N ALA A 82 -1.37 -7.25 2.28
CA ALA A 82 -0.93 -8.37 1.44
C ALA A 82 -2.11 -8.98 0.66
N ALA A 83 -3.28 -9.08 1.29
CA ALA A 83 -4.50 -9.54 0.64
C ALA A 83 -4.99 -8.55 -0.44
N LEU A 84 -4.95 -7.24 -0.14
CA LEU A 84 -5.27 -6.18 -1.10
C LEU A 84 -4.34 -6.24 -2.33
N GLU A 85 -3.02 -6.34 -2.13
CA GLU A 85 -2.05 -6.45 -3.24
C GLU A 85 -2.38 -7.64 -4.14
N ARG A 86 -2.61 -8.82 -3.56
CA ARG A 86 -2.97 -10.03 -4.31
C ARG A 86 -4.27 -9.88 -5.08
N LEU A 87 -5.26 -9.22 -4.48
CA LEU A 87 -6.54 -8.96 -5.13
C LEU A 87 -6.35 -8.04 -6.35
N LEU A 88 -5.60 -6.94 -6.20
CA LEU A 88 -5.33 -6.01 -7.30
C LEU A 88 -4.54 -6.66 -8.43
N VAL A 89 -3.59 -7.54 -8.11
CA VAL A 89 -2.87 -8.32 -9.13
C VAL A 89 -3.78 -9.32 -9.82
N SER A 90 -4.69 -9.96 -9.08
CA SER A 90 -5.63 -10.94 -9.64
C SER A 90 -6.69 -10.31 -10.55
N ASP A 91 -7.02 -9.05 -10.31
CA ASP A 91 -7.98 -8.26 -11.11
C ASP A 91 -7.30 -7.50 -12.26
N ASP A 92 -6.00 -7.74 -12.52
CA ASP A 92 -5.18 -7.08 -13.56
C ASP A 92 -5.02 -5.56 -13.39
N LEU A 93 -5.32 -5.03 -12.19
CA LEU A 93 -5.21 -3.61 -11.85
C LEU A 93 -3.80 -3.22 -11.41
N LEU A 94 -2.98 -4.19 -11.03
CA LEU A 94 -1.61 -4.01 -10.62
C LEU A 94 -0.73 -5.08 -11.25
N GLU A 95 0.36 -4.69 -11.90
CA GLU A 95 1.33 -5.65 -12.42
C GLU A 95 2.05 -6.36 -11.26
N SER A 96 2.24 -7.67 -11.41
CA SER A 96 2.97 -8.47 -10.42
C SER A 96 4.39 -7.93 -10.24
N GLY A 97 4.73 -7.57 -9.00
CA GLY A 97 6.05 -7.05 -8.65
C GLY A 97 6.20 -5.53 -8.79
N ALA A 98 5.24 -4.81 -9.39
CA ALA A 98 5.31 -3.35 -9.52
C ALA A 98 5.38 -2.65 -8.17
N LEU A 99 4.66 -3.15 -7.16
CA LEU A 99 4.73 -2.61 -5.80
C LEU A 99 6.10 -2.88 -5.14
N THR A 100 6.70 -4.04 -5.41
CA THR A 100 8.03 -4.38 -4.91
C THR A 100 9.10 -3.50 -5.54
N GLU A 101 9.04 -3.29 -6.86
CA GLU A 101 9.96 -2.40 -7.57
C GLU A 101 9.83 -0.96 -7.06
N ARG A 102 8.61 -0.45 -6.94
CA ARG A 102 8.35 0.89 -6.40
C ARG A 102 8.84 1.03 -4.96
N THR A 103 8.62 0.02 -4.11
CA THR A 103 9.14 0.01 -2.74
C THR A 103 10.66 0.10 -2.72
N ARG A 104 11.34 -0.59 -3.64
CA ARG A 104 12.80 -0.53 -3.77
C ARG A 104 13.28 0.85 -4.20
N GLU A 105 12.65 1.48 -5.19
CA GLU A 105 12.97 2.84 -5.65
C GLU A 105 12.96 3.83 -4.47
N PHE A 106 11.90 3.80 -3.65
CA PHE A 106 11.80 4.63 -2.45
C PHE A 106 12.85 4.28 -1.39
N ALA A 107 13.13 2.99 -1.17
CA ALA A 107 14.10 2.56 -0.16
C ALA A 107 15.54 2.95 -0.49
N VAL A 108 15.92 2.99 -1.77
CA VAL A 108 17.26 3.40 -2.21
C VAL A 108 17.36 4.90 -2.54
N GLY A 109 16.25 5.64 -2.45
CA GLY A 109 16.19 7.07 -2.73
C GLY A 109 16.22 7.43 -4.22
N ASP A 110 16.01 6.48 -5.12
CA ASP A 110 15.87 6.73 -6.56
C ASP A 110 14.56 7.48 -6.87
N ARG A 111 13.56 7.25 -6.01
CA ARG A 111 12.32 8.01 -5.99
C ARG A 111 12.10 8.62 -4.61
N ASP A 112 11.60 9.85 -4.60
CA ASP A 112 11.09 10.53 -3.41
C ASP A 112 9.67 11.05 -3.69
N ALA A 113 8.86 11.18 -2.64
CA ALA A 113 7.45 11.60 -2.74
C ALA A 113 7.29 13.12 -2.99
N SER A 114 8.39 13.86 -3.19
CA SER A 114 8.40 15.28 -3.55
C SER A 114 7.56 15.60 -4.78
N GLU A 115 7.45 14.67 -5.73
CA GLU A 115 6.62 14.86 -6.93
C GLU A 115 5.11 15.03 -6.60
N TRP A 116 4.67 14.63 -5.39
CA TRP A 116 3.27 14.65 -4.94
C TRP A 116 3.00 15.62 -3.79
N VAL A 117 4.01 16.35 -3.29
CA VAL A 117 3.87 17.34 -2.21
C VAL A 117 4.13 18.73 -2.78
N GLU A 118 3.09 19.54 -2.92
CA GLU A 118 3.24 20.95 -3.31
C GLU A 118 3.94 21.74 -2.19
N GLY A 119 5.24 22.00 -2.37
CA GLY A 119 6.05 22.82 -1.49
C GLY A 119 7.55 22.72 -1.82
N GLU A 120 8.23 23.86 -1.84
CA GLU A 120 9.66 23.95 -2.16
C GLU A 120 10.50 23.35 -1.03
N HIS A 121 11.23 22.28 -1.30
CA HIS A 121 12.21 21.73 -0.36
C HIS A 121 13.50 21.34 -1.08
N ASP A 122 14.56 22.06 -0.73
CA ASP A 122 15.95 21.78 -1.06
C ASP A 122 16.41 20.56 -0.26
N HIS A 123 16.43 19.39 -0.92
CA HIS A 123 17.09 18.21 -0.39
C HIS A 123 18.17 17.79 -1.39
N ASP A 124 19.40 18.19 -1.07
CA ASP A 124 20.64 17.73 -1.68
C ASP A 124 20.73 16.19 -1.55
N HIS A 125 20.27 15.48 -2.57
CA HIS A 125 20.69 14.10 -2.78
C HIS A 125 22.07 14.17 -3.42
N GLY A 126 23.09 14.28 -2.58
CA GLY A 126 24.48 14.14 -2.98
C GLY A 126 24.69 12.81 -3.68
N THR A 127 24.57 12.80 -5.00
CA THR A 127 25.08 11.73 -5.85
C THR A 127 26.59 11.89 -5.90
N ASP A 128 27.30 11.40 -4.88
CA ASP A 128 28.71 11.07 -5.03
C ASP A 128 28.88 9.56 -4.91
N GLY A 129 28.56 8.90 -6.02
CA GLY A 129 29.02 7.56 -6.32
C GLY A 129 29.90 7.64 -7.56
N SER A 130 31.10 8.23 -7.45
CA SER A 130 32.22 8.00 -8.39
C SER A 130 33.52 8.60 -7.85
N ASP A 131 34.15 7.96 -6.87
CA ASP A 131 35.60 8.14 -6.68
C ASP A 131 36.26 6.82 -6.27
N ALA A 132 36.51 5.98 -7.28
CA ALA A 132 37.45 4.89 -7.16
C ALA A 132 38.86 5.47 -7.13
N HIS A 133 39.31 5.91 -5.95
CA HIS A 133 40.72 6.27 -5.74
C HIS A 133 41.47 5.09 -5.12
N ASP A 134 42.15 4.36 -6.01
CA ASP A 134 43.20 3.39 -5.70
C ASP A 134 44.30 4.06 -4.85
N HIS A 135 44.44 3.63 -3.60
CA HIS A 135 45.59 3.99 -2.78
C HIS A 135 46.58 2.82 -2.75
N ASN A 136 47.43 2.80 -3.77
CA ASN A 136 48.71 2.10 -3.75
C ASN A 136 49.51 2.49 -2.50
N HIS A 137 49.61 1.59 -1.53
CA HIS A 137 50.52 1.71 -0.39
C HIS A 137 51.96 1.43 -0.84
N ASP A 138 52.74 2.49 -1.08
CA ASP A 138 54.20 2.39 -1.15
C ASP A 138 54.80 2.88 0.18
N HIS A 139 55.39 1.96 0.94
CA HIS A 139 56.17 2.28 2.13
C HIS A 139 57.67 2.28 1.74
N PRO A 140 58.37 3.42 1.81
CA PRO A 140 59.82 3.42 1.77
C PRO A 140 60.40 2.94 3.11
N ARG A 141 61.59 2.32 3.01
CA ARG A 141 62.31 1.58 4.04
C ARG A 141 63.11 2.47 4.98
#